data_AF-A0A166BNB0-F1
#
_entry.id   AF-A0A166BNB0-F1
#
_cell.length_a   1.000
_cell.length_b   1.000
_cell.length_c   1.000
_cell.angle_alpha   90.00
_cell.angle_beta   90.00
_cell.angle_gamma   90.00
#
_symmetry.space_group_name_H-M   'P 1'
#
loop_
_entity.id
_entity.type
_entity.pdbx_description
1 polymer ?
#
loop_
_entity_poly.entity_id
_entity_poly.type
_entity_poly.pdbx_seq_one_letter_code
_entity_poly.pdbx_strand_id
1 'polypeptide(L)'
;DGKLKCLSVSKLRNRGVLFNLNSRAAADWLRRNRVAFTAEFDAAAIVRDRGYQLLVKNVPTDVDISAPETLRRIEEENELPTQTLLQAKWLKAVDRRRIGQQNAHLRLSVASPSLANKLIL
;
A
#
# COMPACT_ATOMS: atom_id res chain seq x y z
N ASP A 1 14.04 -27.15 -10.01
CA ASP A 1 14.10 -25.68 -10.14
C ASP A 1 13.22 -25.16 -11.26
N GLY A 2 12.12 -24.49 -10.91
CA GLY A 2 11.22 -23.87 -11.88
C GLY A 2 11.79 -22.53 -12.36
N LYS A 3 12.05 -22.41 -13.67
CA LYS A 3 12.48 -21.13 -14.26
C LYS A 3 11.48 -20.01 -13.93
N LEU A 4 12.00 -18.84 -13.59
CA LEU A 4 11.21 -17.60 -13.48
C LEU A 4 10.62 -17.27 -14.85
N LYS A 5 9.29 -17.16 -14.96
CA LYS A 5 8.63 -16.82 -16.21
C LYS A 5 7.61 -15.72 -16.00
N CYS A 6 7.67 -14.70 -16.86
CA CYS A 6 6.59 -13.76 -17.05
C CYS A 6 5.59 -14.35 -18.04
N LEU A 7 4.34 -14.53 -17.59
CA LEU A 7 3.25 -15.09 -18.39
C LEU A 7 2.59 -14.01 -19.26
N SER A 8 2.43 -12.81 -18.73
CA SER A 8 1.86 -11.68 -19.47
C SER A 8 2.24 -10.34 -18.85
N VAL A 9 2.16 -9.28 -19.66
CA VAL A 9 2.40 -7.89 -19.27
C VAL A 9 1.23 -7.05 -19.71
N SER A 10 0.65 -6.26 -18.81
CA SER A 10 -0.50 -5.40 -19.10
C SER A 10 -0.23 -3.95 -18.68
N LYS A 11 -0.51 -3.00 -19.58
CA LYS A 11 -0.48 -1.57 -19.25
C LYS A 11 -1.74 -1.16 -18.50
N LEU A 12 -1.58 -0.48 -17.38
CA LEU A 12 -2.67 0.05 -16.56
C LEU A 12 -3.02 1.48 -16.99
N ARG A 13 -4.26 1.91 -16.71
CA ARG A 13 -4.75 3.27 -17.03
C ARG A 13 -3.97 4.39 -16.35
N ASN A 14 -3.32 4.10 -15.21
CA ASN A 14 -2.50 5.05 -14.46
C ASN A 14 -1.01 5.02 -14.88
N ARG A 15 -0.73 4.61 -16.12
CA ARG A 15 0.64 4.43 -16.67
C ARG A 15 1.48 3.36 -15.95
N GLY A 16 0.89 2.60 -15.03
CA GLY A 16 1.54 1.45 -14.41
C GLY A 16 1.65 0.26 -15.36
N VAL A 17 2.53 -0.68 -15.02
CA VAL A 17 2.70 -1.95 -15.73
C VAL A 17 2.44 -3.08 -14.74
N LEU A 18 1.61 -4.05 -15.13
CA LEU A 18 1.33 -5.25 -14.34
C LEU A 18 2.01 -6.46 -14.99
N PHE A 19 2.94 -7.07 -14.27
CA PHE A 19 3.57 -8.32 -14.65
C PHE A 19 2.83 -9.49 -14.00
N ASN A 20 2.34 -10.43 -14.82
CA ASN A 20 1.80 -11.69 -14.35
C ASN A 20 2.91 -12.74 -14.40
N LEU A 21 3.30 -13.28 -13.24
CA LEU A 21 4.39 -14.24 -13.12
C LEU A 21 3.86 -15.65 -12.87
N ASN A 22 4.64 -16.66 -13.24
CA ASN A 22 4.24 -18.06 -13.15
C ASN A 22 4.11 -18.61 -11.72
N SER A 23 4.58 -17.88 -10.70
CA SER A 23 4.53 -18.34 -9.31
C SER A 23 4.69 -17.21 -8.32
N ARG A 24 4.31 -17.47 -7.06
CA ARG A 24 4.60 -16.58 -5.92
C ARG A 24 6.09 -16.38 -5.72
N ALA A 25 6.88 -17.45 -5.77
CA ALA A 25 8.33 -17.40 -5.63
C ALA A 25 8.96 -16.46 -6.67
N ALA A 26 8.43 -16.43 -7.89
CA ALA A 26 8.89 -15.49 -8.92
C ALA A 26 8.58 -14.04 -8.59
N ALA A 27 7.38 -13.76 -8.06
CA ALA A 27 7.02 -12.41 -7.60
C ALA A 27 7.89 -11.97 -6.42
N ASP A 28 8.18 -12.86 -5.48
CA ASP A 28 9.01 -12.56 -4.31
C ASP A 28 10.48 -12.37 -4.69
N TRP A 29 10.97 -13.12 -5.69
CA TRP A 29 12.28 -12.86 -6.28
C TRP A 29 12.34 -11.45 -6.91
N LEU A 30 11.34 -11.06 -7.70
CA LEU A 30 11.31 -9.73 -8.32
C LEU A 30 11.24 -8.62 -7.25
N ARG A 31 10.44 -8.80 -6.19
CA ARG A 31 10.37 -7.84 -5.06
C ARG A 31 11.69 -7.68 -4.33
N ARG A 32 12.43 -8.77 -4.10
CA ARG A 32 13.76 -8.72 -3.46
C ARG A 32 14.79 -8.04 -4.34
N ASN A 33 14.72 -8.27 -5.65
CA ASN A 33 15.62 -7.70 -6.64
C ASN A 33 15.07 -6.42 -7.28
N ARG A 34 14.15 -5.72 -6.61
CA ARG A 34 13.40 -4.58 -7.18
C ARG A 34 14.30 -3.50 -7.77
N VAL A 35 15.42 -3.18 -7.09
CA VAL A 35 16.36 -2.14 -7.49
C VAL A 35 17.08 -2.52 -8.78
N ALA A 36 17.64 -3.73 -8.82
CA ALA A 36 18.30 -4.25 -10.02
C ALA A 36 17.32 -4.38 -11.19
N PHE A 37 16.10 -4.87 -10.93
CA PHE A 37 15.07 -4.97 -11.96
C PHE A 37 14.68 -3.61 -12.53
N THR A 38 14.45 -2.59 -11.70
CA THR A 38 14.07 -1.25 -12.19
C THR A 38 15.22 -0.57 -12.92
N ALA A 39 16.47 -0.73 -12.47
CA ALA A 39 17.63 -0.16 -13.14
C ALA A 39 17.74 -0.62 -14.61
N GLU A 40 17.44 -1.89 -14.88
CA GLU A 40 17.47 -2.47 -16.24
C GLU A 40 16.18 -2.20 -17.03
N PHE A 41 15.04 -2.11 -16.36
CA PHE A 41 13.75 -1.94 -17.03
C PHE A 41 13.50 -0.48 -17.45
N ASP A 42 13.61 0.44 -16.50
CA ASP A 42 13.44 1.89 -16.69
C ASP A 42 13.87 2.56 -15.37
N ALA A 43 14.85 3.47 -15.42
CA ALA A 43 15.38 4.14 -14.23
C ALA A 43 14.32 4.92 -13.41
N ALA A 44 13.19 5.30 -14.03
CA ALA A 44 12.07 5.96 -13.36
C ALA A 44 10.98 4.97 -12.90
N ALA A 45 11.08 3.68 -13.22
CA ALA A 45 10.12 2.67 -12.77
C ALA A 45 10.30 2.36 -11.28
N ILE A 46 9.17 2.12 -10.60
CA ILE A 46 9.13 1.73 -9.19
C ILE A 46 8.29 0.46 -9.09
N VAL A 47 8.88 -0.62 -8.57
CA VAL A 47 8.11 -1.81 -8.17
C VAL A 47 7.28 -1.47 -6.94
N ARG A 48 5.97 -1.42 -7.10
CA ARG A 48 5.04 -1.14 -6.00
C ARG A 48 4.70 -2.41 -5.25
N ASP A 49 4.85 -2.38 -3.93
CA ASP A 49 4.23 -3.37 -3.07
C ASP A 49 2.71 -3.23 -3.15
N ARG A 50 2.01 -4.36 -3.28
CA ARG A 50 0.54 -4.37 -3.38
C ARG A 50 -0.03 -4.21 -1.98
N GLY A 51 -0.34 -2.97 -1.59
CA GLY A 51 -1.08 -2.69 -0.37
C GLY A 51 -2.57 -3.02 -0.50
N TYR A 52 -3.12 -3.70 0.50
CA TYR A 52 -4.53 -4.04 0.62
C TYR A 52 -5.30 -2.84 1.17
N GLN A 53 -6.26 -2.34 0.40
CA GLN A 53 -6.94 -1.09 0.72
C GLN A 53 -8.13 -1.35 1.66
N LEU A 54 -8.11 -0.70 2.82
CA LEU A 54 -9.20 -0.66 3.80
C LEU A 54 -9.84 0.73 3.84
N LEU A 55 -11.14 0.76 4.10
CA LEU A 55 -11.90 1.98 4.40
C LEU A 55 -12.03 2.11 5.91
N VAL A 56 -11.35 3.09 6.50
CA VAL A 56 -11.52 3.42 7.92
C VAL A 56 -12.49 4.59 8.02
N LYS A 57 -13.58 4.37 8.74
CA LYS A 57 -14.63 5.38 8.94
C LYS A 57 -14.40 6.16 10.23
N ASN A 58 -14.98 7.36 10.29
CA ASN A 58 -15.05 8.19 11.49
C ASN A 58 -13.70 8.48 12.18
N VAL A 59 -12.66 8.81 11.40
CA VAL A 59 -11.34 9.17 11.94
C VAL A 59 -11.31 10.67 12.27
N PRO A 60 -10.89 11.07 13.48
CA PRO A 60 -10.73 12.47 13.84
C PRO A 60 -9.85 13.25 12.85
N THR A 61 -10.30 14.45 12.50
CA THR A 61 -9.66 15.26 11.44
C THR A 61 -8.34 15.89 11.85
N ASP A 62 -8.03 15.92 13.15
CA ASP A 62 -6.79 16.37 13.78
C ASP A 62 -5.67 15.31 13.72
N VAL A 63 -5.97 14.06 13.36
CA VAL A 63 -4.96 13.04 13.11
C VAL A 63 -4.10 13.43 11.90
N ASP A 64 -2.83 13.74 12.15
CA ASP A 64 -1.87 14.04 11.08
C ASP A 64 -1.37 12.75 10.41
N ILE A 65 -2.11 12.29 9.41
CA ILE A 65 -1.72 11.13 8.60
C ILE A 65 -0.56 11.41 7.63
N SER A 66 -0.09 12.65 7.54
CA SER A 66 1.05 13.01 6.67
C SER A 66 2.39 12.79 7.37
N ALA A 67 2.40 12.84 8.70
CA ALA A 67 3.55 12.47 9.50
C ALA A 67 3.80 10.95 9.43
N PRO A 68 5.00 10.50 9.03
CA PRO A 68 5.35 9.07 8.97
C PRO A 68 5.17 8.34 10.31
N GLU A 69 5.46 9.04 11.41
CA GLU A 69 5.40 8.51 12.77
C GLU A 69 3.98 8.18 13.22
N THR A 70 2.96 8.86 12.68
CA THR A 70 1.56 8.62 13.07
C THR A 70 1.16 7.16 12.82
N LEU A 71 1.55 6.58 11.68
CA LEU A 71 1.25 5.17 11.40
C LEU A 71 2.07 4.23 12.28
N ARG A 72 3.29 4.61 12.66
CA ARG A 72 4.14 3.80 13.56
C ARG A 72 3.52 3.74 14.95
N ARG A 73 3.09 4.89 15.47
CA ARG A 73 2.38 4.99 16.76
C ARG A 73 1.08 4.20 16.76
N ILE A 74 0.26 4.32 15.71
CA ILE A 74 -0.99 3.54 15.62
C ILE A 74 -0.68 2.04 15.63
N GLU A 75 0.37 1.60 14.95
CA GLU A 75 0.77 0.19 15.00
C GLU A 75 1.19 -0.22 16.41
N GLU A 76 2.03 0.56 17.08
CA GLU A 76 2.49 0.29 18.44
C GLU A 76 1.34 0.26 19.46
N GLU A 77 0.48 1.28 19.43
CA GLU A 77 -0.71 1.41 20.30
C GLU A 77 -1.72 0.25 20.10
N ASN A 78 -1.67 -0.46 18.97
CA ASN A 78 -2.55 -1.59 18.64
C ASN A 78 -1.80 -2.93 18.55
N GLU A 79 -0.57 -3.00 19.05
CA GLU A 79 0.27 -4.21 19.05
C GLU A 79 0.44 -4.85 17.65
N LEU A 80 0.42 -4.02 16.60
CA LEU A 80 0.61 -4.46 15.23
C LEU A 80 2.11 -4.57 14.93
N PRO A 81 2.52 -5.57 14.13
CA PRO A 81 3.88 -5.63 13.62
C PRO A 81 4.26 -4.35 12.88
N THR A 82 5.51 -3.91 13.05
CA THR A 82 6.01 -2.73 12.35
C THR A 82 5.87 -2.91 10.83
N GLN A 83 5.37 -1.87 10.18
CA GLN A 83 5.11 -1.74 8.73
C GLN A 83 3.86 -2.50 8.25
N THR A 84 2.95 -2.84 9.16
CA THR A 84 1.61 -3.32 8.82
C THR A 84 0.80 -2.29 8.01
N LEU A 85 0.84 -1.03 8.42
CA LEU A 85 0.18 0.13 7.81
C LEU A 85 1.14 0.85 6.87
N LEU A 86 0.99 0.61 5.56
CA LEU A 86 1.90 1.14 4.53
C LEU A 86 1.64 2.60 4.19
N GLN A 87 0.38 3.02 4.14
CA GLN A 87 -0.01 4.38 3.75
C GLN A 87 -1.44 4.68 4.20
N ALA A 88 -1.68 5.90 4.68
CA ALA A 88 -3.03 6.43 4.88
C ALA A 88 -3.26 7.64 3.96
N LYS A 89 -4.47 7.75 3.42
CA LYS A 89 -4.92 8.92 2.64
C LYS A 89 -6.36 9.26 3.00
N TRP A 90 -6.65 10.54 3.18
CA TRP A 90 -8.02 11.01 3.27
C TRP A 90 -8.79 10.71 1.98
N LEU A 91 -9.98 10.13 2.10
CA LEU A 91 -10.84 9.88 0.95
C LEU A 91 -11.43 11.16 0.36
N LYS A 92 -11.73 12.12 1.23
CA LYS A 92 -12.09 13.48 0.86
C LYS A 92 -10.92 14.38 1.20
N ALA A 93 -10.42 15.10 0.19
CA ALA A 93 -9.35 16.07 0.40
C ALA A 93 -9.77 17.12 1.44
N VAL A 94 -8.80 17.62 2.21
CA VAL A 94 -9.04 18.46 3.39
C VAL A 94 -9.77 19.75 3.01
N ASP A 95 -9.38 20.34 1.88
CA ASP A 95 -9.99 21.52 1.24
C ASP A 95 -11.46 21.33 0.85
N ARG A 96 -11.92 20.08 0.72
CA ARG A 96 -13.31 19.76 0.35
C ARG A 96 -14.19 19.40 1.55
N ARG A 97 -13.67 19.46 2.78
CA ARG A 97 -14.45 19.14 3.99
C ARG A 97 -15.47 20.24 4.28
N ARG A 98 -16.54 19.87 5.01
CA ARG A 98 -17.46 20.89 5.54
C ARG A 98 -16.73 21.66 6.64
N ILE A 99 -16.96 22.96 6.75
CA ILE A 99 -16.45 23.77 7.86
C ILE A 99 -16.96 23.16 9.16
N GLY A 100 -16.06 22.96 10.13
CA GLY A 100 -16.39 22.34 11.43
C GLY A 100 -16.55 20.81 11.40
N GLN A 101 -16.24 20.13 10.29
CA GLN A 101 -16.27 18.68 10.24
C GLN A 101 -15.19 18.08 11.15
N GLN A 102 -15.61 17.35 12.21
CA GLN A 102 -14.70 16.77 13.20
C GLN A 102 -14.10 15.42 12.78
N ASN A 103 -14.83 14.64 11.97
CA ASN A 103 -14.41 13.30 11.55
C ASN A 103 -14.43 13.15 10.03
N ALA A 104 -13.54 12.32 9.48
CA ALA A 104 -13.45 12.00 8.06
C ALA A 104 -13.18 10.50 7.84
N HIS A 105 -12.94 10.10 6.57
CA HIS A 105 -12.68 8.71 6.21
C HIS A 105 -11.31 8.57 5.59
N LEU A 106 -10.62 7.49 5.97
CA LEU A 106 -9.32 7.14 5.42
C LEU A 106 -9.43 5.97 4.45
N ARG A 107 -8.61 6.03 3.41
CA ARG A 107 -8.13 4.88 2.68
C ARG A 107 -6.80 4.48 3.30
N LEU A 108 -6.78 3.31 3.93
CA LEU A 108 -5.61 2.75 4.60
C LEU A 108 -5.07 1.59 3.76
N SER A 109 -3.76 1.57 3.52
CA SER A 109 -3.08 0.56 2.73
C SER A 109 -2.33 -0.38 3.67
N VAL A 110 -2.65 -1.67 3.68
CA VAL A 110 -2.11 -2.67 4.61
C VAL A 110 -1.19 -3.64 3.89
N ALA A 111 -0.13 -4.10 4.55
CA ALA A 111 0.93 -4.90 3.92
C ALA A 111 0.51 -6.34 3.53
N SER A 112 -0.47 -6.92 4.21
CA SER A 112 -0.86 -8.32 4.05
C SER A 112 -2.38 -8.47 4.03
N PRO A 113 -2.93 -9.43 3.25
CA PRO A 113 -4.36 -9.73 3.33
C PRO A 113 -4.74 -10.33 4.68
N SER A 114 -3.85 -11.11 5.33
CA SER A 114 -4.14 -11.68 6.64
C SER A 114 -4.23 -10.60 7.71
N LEU A 115 -3.33 -9.62 7.68
CA LEU A 115 -3.37 -8.46 8.58
C LEU A 115 -4.58 -7.57 8.26
N ALA A 116 -4.87 -7.35 6.97
CA ALA A 116 -6.04 -6.58 6.56
C ALA A 116 -7.35 -7.21 7.08
N ASN A 117 -7.47 -8.54 7.01
CA ASN A 117 -8.64 -9.25 7.53
C ASN A 117 -8.75 -9.13 9.05
N LYS A 118 -7.63 -9.21 9.79
CA LYS A 118 -7.62 -9.00 11.24
C LYS A 118 -8.04 -7.59 11.66
N LEU A 119 -7.84 -6.59 10.81
CA LEU A 119 -8.25 -5.21 11.08
C LEU A 119 -9.72 -4.93 10.73
N ILE A 120 -10.37 -5.82 9.96
CA ILE A 120 -11.78 -5.71 9.58
C ILE A 120 -12.68 -6.41 10.61
N LEU A 121 -12.22 -7.56 11.12
CA LEU A 121 -12.94 -8.46 12.02
C LEU A 121 -12.78 -8.03 13.48
#